data_AF-A0A2T5PLT9-F1
#
_entry.id   AF-A0A2T5PLT9-F1
#
_cell.length_a   1.000
_cell.length_b   1.000
_cell.length_c   1.000
_cell.angle_alpha   90.00
_cell.angle_beta   90.00
_cell.angle_gamma   90.00
#
_symmetry.space_group_name_H-M   'P 1'
#
loop_
_entity.id
_entity.type
_entity.pdbx_description
1 polymer ?
#
loop_
_entity_poly.entity_id
_entity_poly.type
_entity_poly.pdbx_seq_one_letter_code
_entity_poly.pdbx_strand_id
1 'polypeptide(L)'
;MFKTDRNAELLSGLSHSPNGVQFWSFIEQDVAWPWFYLQIVEDDGQEAYRSMLMVPTPPLLEQIVEAKTDNAWLEQAQLVTPAHINKAGRWMMEPLLKVTAIRNAQGQELGYVYHVEGGRTYSTSADSHLDEQLSTHTIFSAELHLPR
;
A
#
# COMPACT_ATOMS: atom_id res chain seq x y z
N MET A 1 2.14 -3.48 -9.73
CA MET A 1 2.99 -4.62 -9.29
C MET A 1 4.45 -4.21 -9.39
N PHE A 2 5.27 -4.59 -8.42
CA PHE A 2 6.72 -4.40 -8.50
C PHE A 2 7.36 -5.62 -9.14
N LYS A 3 8.36 -5.40 -9.97
CA LYS A 3 9.15 -6.41 -10.65
C LYS A 3 10.58 -6.36 -10.17
N THR A 4 11.18 -7.53 -10.04
CA THR A 4 12.60 -7.72 -9.78
C THR A 4 13.23 -8.43 -10.97
N ASP A 5 14.41 -8.00 -11.38
CA ASP A 5 15.19 -8.61 -12.47
C ASP A 5 16.44 -9.23 -11.85
N ARG A 6 16.69 -10.54 -12.08
CA ARG A 6 17.88 -11.28 -11.60
C ARG A 6 19.21 -10.55 -11.83
N ASN A 7 19.35 -9.78 -12.90
CA ASN A 7 20.56 -9.00 -13.16
C ASN A 7 20.75 -7.82 -12.18
N ALA A 8 19.67 -7.38 -11.53
CA ALA A 8 19.66 -6.38 -10.49
C ALA A 8 19.86 -6.99 -9.08
N GLU A 9 19.89 -8.32 -8.95
CA GLU A 9 20.14 -9.00 -7.66
C GLU A 9 21.54 -8.63 -7.18
N LEU A 10 21.61 -8.14 -5.95
CA LEU A 10 22.85 -7.88 -5.25
C LEU A 10 23.25 -9.11 -4.46
N LEU A 11 24.56 -9.31 -4.31
CA LEU A 11 25.14 -10.39 -3.49
C LEU A 11 24.75 -11.81 -3.96
N SER A 12 24.42 -11.99 -5.24
CA SER A 12 23.90 -13.24 -5.84
C SER A 12 24.84 -14.46 -5.74
N GLY A 13 26.06 -14.29 -5.20
CA GLY A 13 27.03 -15.35 -4.92
C GLY A 13 27.34 -15.56 -3.44
N LEU A 14 26.82 -14.73 -2.54
CA LEU A 14 26.91 -14.96 -1.09
C LEU A 14 25.79 -15.91 -0.72
N SER A 15 26.15 -17.17 -0.49
CA SER A 15 25.22 -18.24 -0.18
C SER A 15 24.41 -17.88 1.06
N HIS A 16 23.16 -17.47 0.83
CA HIS A 16 22.11 -17.24 1.81
C HIS A 16 22.33 -15.99 2.68
N SER A 17 21.66 -14.89 2.32
CA SER A 17 21.23 -13.96 3.37
C SER A 17 20.52 -14.76 4.46
N PRO A 18 20.73 -14.45 5.75
CA PRO A 18 19.91 -15.01 6.81
C PRO A 18 18.43 -14.92 6.41
N ASN A 19 17.71 -16.02 6.56
CA ASN A 19 16.25 -16.12 6.37
C ASN A 19 15.74 -16.03 4.91
N GLY A 20 16.60 -16.21 3.90
CA GLY A 20 16.15 -16.27 2.50
C GLY A 20 15.82 -14.92 1.86
N VAL A 21 16.32 -13.83 2.46
CA VAL A 21 16.17 -12.46 1.91
C VAL A 21 17.06 -12.28 0.68
N GLN A 22 16.54 -11.60 -0.34
CA GLN A 22 17.30 -11.18 -1.53
C GLN A 22 17.35 -9.67 -1.61
N PHE A 23 18.50 -9.14 -1.99
CA PHE A 23 18.71 -7.70 -2.14
C PHE A 23 18.71 -7.34 -3.61
N TRP A 24 18.08 -6.23 -3.96
CA TRP A 24 17.98 -5.76 -5.34
C TRP A 24 18.53 -4.34 -5.43
N SER A 25 19.33 -4.06 -6.45
CA SER A 25 19.89 -2.73 -6.72
C SER A 25 18.83 -1.74 -7.20
N PHE A 26 17.77 -2.25 -7.84
CA PHE A 26 16.57 -1.51 -8.18
C PHE A 26 15.38 -2.46 -8.31
N ILE A 27 14.18 -1.87 -8.25
CA ILE A 27 12.91 -2.54 -8.58
C ILE A 27 12.21 -1.74 -9.66
N GLU A 28 11.48 -2.42 -10.53
CA GLU A 28 10.67 -1.76 -11.54
C GLU A 28 9.20 -1.74 -11.12
N GLN A 29 8.51 -0.62 -11.38
CA GLN A 29 7.06 -0.57 -11.28
C GLN A 29 6.47 -0.84 -12.67
N ASP A 30 5.85 -1.99 -12.85
CA ASP A 30 5.36 -2.43 -14.16
C ASP A 30 4.21 -1.58 -14.70
N VAL A 31 3.32 -1.17 -13.80
CA VAL A 31 2.14 -0.41 -14.17
C VAL A 31 2.05 0.80 -13.25
N ALA A 32 1.89 1.98 -13.85
CA ALA A 32 1.75 3.25 -13.15
C ALA A 32 0.38 3.35 -12.46
N TRP A 33 0.19 2.58 -11.39
CA TRP A 33 -0.96 2.66 -10.48
C TRP A 33 -0.53 3.15 -9.10
N PRO A 34 -1.47 3.58 -8.24
CA PRO A 34 -1.14 3.91 -6.86
C PRO A 34 -0.56 2.71 -6.12
N TRP A 35 0.38 2.96 -5.24
CA TRP A 35 0.96 1.98 -4.33
C TRP A 35 1.19 2.62 -2.97
N PHE A 36 1.51 1.82 -1.95
CA PHE A 36 1.65 2.30 -0.58
C PHE A 36 3.08 2.19 -0.08
N TYR A 37 3.56 3.24 0.55
CA TYR A 37 4.80 3.21 1.31
C TYR A 37 4.44 3.17 2.79
N LEU A 38 4.72 2.03 3.42
CA LEU A 38 4.32 1.73 4.80
C LEU A 38 5.56 1.67 5.68
N GLN A 39 5.45 2.19 6.90
CA GLN A 39 6.45 2.00 7.95
C GLN A 39 5.84 1.13 9.04
N ILE A 40 6.41 -0.06 9.22
CA ILE A 40 5.99 -1.03 10.25
C ILE A 40 7.03 -1.00 11.37
N VAL A 41 6.55 -1.00 12.60
CA VAL A 41 7.36 -1.20 13.79
C VAL A 41 7.16 -2.61 14.28
N GLU A 42 8.26 -3.28 14.64
CA GLU A 42 8.28 -4.51 15.42
C GLU A 42 9.04 -4.23 16.72
N ASP A 43 8.39 -4.43 17.86
CA ASP A 43 8.93 -4.18 19.19
C ASP A 43 8.94 -5.49 19.99
N ASP A 44 10.13 -5.99 20.31
CA ASP A 44 10.30 -7.23 21.09
C ASP A 44 10.32 -6.98 22.61
N GLY A 45 10.08 -5.73 23.03
CA GLY A 45 10.11 -5.29 24.42
C GLY A 45 11.51 -4.87 24.90
N GLN A 46 12.56 -5.04 24.09
CA GLN A 46 13.90 -4.49 24.35
C GLN A 46 14.24 -3.39 23.35
N GLU A 47 13.94 -3.62 22.07
CA GLU A 47 14.20 -2.68 20.98
C GLU A 47 13.07 -2.69 19.95
N ALA A 48 12.78 -1.51 19.40
CA ALA A 48 11.80 -1.33 18.34
C ALA A 48 12.50 -1.14 16.99
N TYR A 49 12.35 -2.11 16.09
CA TYR A 49 12.85 -2.05 14.73
C TYR A 49 11.80 -1.49 13.77
N ARG A 50 12.25 -0.76 12.74
CA ARG A 50 11.39 -0.15 11.72
C ARG A 50 11.73 -0.70 10.35
N SER A 51 10.73 -1.25 9.69
CA SER A 51 10.79 -1.74 8.30
C SER A 51 9.94 -0.86 7.39
N MET A 52 10.42 -0.66 6.17
CA MET A 52 9.65 0.04 5.14
C MET A 52 9.17 -0.94 4.08
N LEU A 53 7.86 -1.03 3.89
CA LEU A 53 7.25 -1.87 2.87
C LEU A 53 6.73 -1.03 1.71
N MET A 54 7.02 -1.49 0.49
CA MET A 54 6.43 -0.97 -0.74
C MET A 54 5.34 -1.95 -1.18
N VAL A 55 4.08 -1.57 -0.98
CA VAL A 55 2.92 -2.46 -1.16
C VAL A 55 2.16 -2.07 -2.44
N PRO A 56 2.10 -2.95 -3.46
CA PRO A 56 1.60 -2.59 -4.77
C PRO A 56 0.07 -2.59 -4.92
N THR A 57 -0.69 -3.18 -3.99
CA THR A 57 -2.14 -3.37 -4.18
C THR A 57 -2.94 -3.21 -2.88
N PRO A 58 -4.19 -2.72 -2.94
CA PRO A 58 -5.04 -2.60 -1.76
C PRO A 58 -5.38 -3.94 -1.05
N PRO A 59 -5.57 -5.08 -1.72
CA PRO A 59 -5.80 -6.35 -1.01
C PRO A 59 -4.59 -6.79 -0.18
N LEU A 60 -3.37 -6.48 -0.63
CA LEU A 60 -2.18 -6.75 0.18
C LEU A 60 -2.04 -5.76 1.35
N LEU A 61 -2.45 -4.50 1.17
CA LEU A 61 -2.57 -3.57 2.28
C LEU A 61 -3.56 -4.08 3.34
N GLU A 62 -4.71 -4.59 2.92
CA GLU A 62 -5.71 -5.18 3.81
C GLU A 62 -5.12 -6.31 4.65
N GLN A 63 -4.43 -7.26 4.01
CA GLN A 63 -3.75 -8.36 4.71
C GLN A 63 -2.73 -7.86 5.74
N ILE A 64 -1.95 -6.82 5.40
CA ILE A 64 -0.95 -6.25 6.32
C ILE A 64 -1.62 -5.58 7.52
N VAL A 65 -2.71 -4.84 7.28
CA VAL A 65 -3.47 -4.16 8.34
C VAL A 65 -4.12 -5.18 9.28
N GLU A 66 -4.67 -6.27 8.73
CA GLU A 66 -5.29 -7.35 9.50
C GLU A 66 -4.26 -8.17 10.30
N ALA A 67 -3.00 -8.24 9.83
CA ALA A 67 -1.92 -8.95 10.50
C ALA A 67 -1.28 -8.20 11.68
N LYS A 68 -1.77 -7.01 12.03
CA LYS A 68 -1.30 -6.23 13.18
C LYS A 68 -1.36 -7.06 14.47
N THR A 69 -0.34 -6.91 15.31
CA THR A 69 -0.30 -7.45 16.68
C THR A 69 0.06 -6.36 17.68
N ASP A 70 0.06 -6.68 18.97
CA ASP A 70 0.47 -5.73 20.02
C ASP A 70 1.96 -5.35 19.91
N ASN A 71 2.78 -6.24 19.33
CA ASN A 71 4.23 -6.07 19.19
C ASN A 71 4.63 -5.69 17.76
N ALA A 72 3.70 -5.64 16.82
CA ALA A 72 3.98 -5.27 15.43
C ALA A 72 2.82 -4.45 14.86
N TRP A 73 3.07 -3.18 14.54
CA TRP A 73 2.03 -2.26 14.08
C TRP A 73 2.50 -1.35 12.96
N LEU A 74 1.54 -0.81 12.23
CA LEU A 74 1.77 0.20 11.22
C LEU A 74 1.93 1.57 11.89
N GLU A 75 3.12 2.17 11.81
CA GLU A 75 3.44 3.47 12.40
C GLU A 75 3.09 4.61 11.42
N GLN A 76 3.34 4.41 10.12
CA GLN A 76 3.00 5.39 9.08
C GLN A 76 2.52 4.70 7.80
N ALA A 77 1.60 5.36 7.10
CA ALA A 77 1.13 4.95 5.79
C ALA A 77 1.11 6.15 4.83
N GLN A 78 1.72 5.98 3.66
CA GLN A 78 1.71 6.97 2.58
C GLN A 78 1.12 6.35 1.33
N LEU A 79 0.35 7.13 0.59
CA LEU A 79 -0.08 6.80 -0.76
C LEU A 79 0.87 7.43 -1.77
N VAL A 80 1.35 6.64 -2.71
CA VAL A 80 2.16 7.10 -3.82
C VAL A 80 1.33 7.04 -5.10
N THR A 81 1.12 8.18 -5.75
CA THR A 81 0.21 8.32 -6.89
C THR A 81 0.93 8.81 -8.15
N PRO A 82 0.61 8.26 -9.33
CA PRO A 82 1.12 8.74 -10.61
C PRO A 82 0.40 10.03 -11.04
N ALA A 83 1.07 10.78 -11.95
CA ALA A 83 0.60 12.07 -12.45
C ALA A 83 -0.83 12.06 -13.02
N HIS A 84 -1.24 10.98 -13.69
CA HIS A 84 -2.57 10.89 -14.31
C HIS A 84 -3.69 10.66 -13.27
N ILE A 85 -3.37 10.24 -12.04
CA ILE A 85 -4.33 10.07 -10.94
C ILE A 85 -4.38 11.34 -10.10
N ASN A 86 -3.22 11.86 -9.68
CA ASN A 86 -3.17 13.03 -8.79
C ASN A 86 -3.33 14.38 -9.52
N LYS A 87 -3.23 14.41 -10.85
CA LYS A 87 -3.32 15.60 -11.71
C LYS A 87 -2.26 16.68 -11.44
N ALA A 88 -1.17 16.34 -10.74
CA ALA A 88 -0.08 17.25 -10.39
C ALA A 88 1.07 17.26 -11.42
N GLY A 89 0.95 16.49 -12.51
CA GLY A 89 1.98 16.40 -13.57
C GLY A 89 3.24 15.63 -13.18
N ARG A 90 3.28 15.05 -11.97
CA ARG A 90 4.39 14.26 -11.43
C ARG A 90 3.90 13.21 -10.44
N TRP A 91 4.79 12.31 -10.01
CA TRP A 91 4.51 11.44 -8.88
C TRP A 91 4.39 12.25 -7.58
N MET A 92 3.49 11.81 -6.71
CA MET A 92 3.33 12.38 -5.37
C MET A 92 3.30 11.25 -4.33
N MET A 93 3.86 11.53 -3.16
CA MET A 93 3.77 10.68 -1.97
C MET A 93 3.11 11.52 -0.88
N GLU A 94 2.02 11.04 -0.32
CA GLU A 94 1.14 11.81 0.56
C GLU A 94 0.66 10.95 1.73
N PRO A 95 0.52 11.52 2.95
CA PRO A 95 0.04 10.75 4.09
C PRO A 95 -1.36 10.20 3.83
N LEU A 96 -1.51 8.89 3.99
CA LEU A 96 -2.75 8.18 3.71
C LEU A 96 -3.67 8.25 4.92
N LEU A 97 -4.91 8.69 4.70
CA LEU A 97 -5.93 8.77 5.75
C LEU A 97 -6.90 7.59 5.69
N LYS A 98 -7.34 7.19 4.49
CA LYS A 98 -8.33 6.11 4.34
C LYS A 98 -8.26 5.46 2.97
N VAL A 99 -8.48 4.15 2.92
CA VAL A 99 -8.70 3.37 1.70
C VAL A 99 -10.02 2.65 1.80
N THR A 100 -10.85 2.76 0.76
CA THR A 100 -12.16 2.12 0.68
C THR A 100 -12.30 1.38 -0.64
N ALA A 101 -12.67 0.11 -0.59
CA ALA A 101 -13.08 -0.65 -1.76
C ALA A 101 -14.54 -0.34 -2.09
N ILE A 102 -14.82 -0.08 -3.37
CA ILE A 102 -16.17 0.04 -3.91
C ILE A 102 -16.56 -1.33 -4.47
N ARG A 103 -17.73 -1.83 -4.08
CA ARG A 103 -18.26 -3.12 -4.55
C ARG A 103 -19.67 -2.96 -5.09
N ASN A 104 -20.02 -3.73 -6.12
CA ASN A 104 -21.41 -3.84 -6.58
C ASN A 104 -22.24 -4.74 -5.64
N ALA A 105 -23.54 -4.89 -5.94
CA ALA A 105 -24.46 -5.70 -5.14
C ALA A 105 -24.07 -7.18 -5.07
N GLN A 106 -23.32 -7.68 -6.05
CA GLN A 106 -22.79 -9.05 -6.10
C GLN A 106 -21.46 -9.20 -5.35
N GLY A 107 -20.95 -8.13 -4.73
CA GLY A 107 -19.69 -8.12 -3.98
C GLY A 107 -18.44 -8.01 -4.86
N GLN A 108 -18.59 -7.85 -6.18
CA GLN A 108 -17.47 -7.63 -7.09
C GLN A 108 -16.88 -6.24 -6.83
N GLU A 109 -15.56 -6.20 -6.68
CA GLU A 109 -14.83 -4.95 -6.52
C GLU A 109 -14.75 -4.19 -7.85
N LEU A 110 -15.14 -2.91 -7.80
CA LEU A 110 -15.18 -2.01 -8.95
C LEU A 110 -14.03 -1.00 -8.96
N GLY A 111 -13.29 -0.91 -7.84
CA GLY A 111 -12.13 -0.05 -7.66
C GLY A 111 -12.05 0.49 -6.24
N TYR A 112 -11.23 1.52 -6.06
CA TYR A 112 -10.90 2.04 -4.74
C TYR A 112 -10.94 3.55 -4.67
N VAL A 113 -11.27 4.05 -3.47
CA VAL A 113 -11.17 5.45 -3.11
C VAL A 113 -10.08 5.61 -2.05
N TYR A 114 -9.23 6.61 -2.25
CA TYR A 114 -8.13 6.93 -1.36
C TYR A 114 -8.30 8.36 -0.86
N HIS A 115 -8.28 8.55 0.44
CA HIS A 115 -8.24 9.87 1.08
C HIS A 115 -6.86 10.10 1.65
N VAL A 116 -6.29 11.27 1.39
CA VAL A 116 -4.96 11.66 1.85
C VAL A 116 -5.01 12.98 2.61
N GLU A 117 -3.95 13.28 3.37
CA GLU A 117 -3.83 14.53 4.09
C GLU A 117 -3.92 15.75 3.15
N GLY A 118 -4.49 16.84 3.68
CA GLY A 118 -4.84 18.02 2.88
C GLY A 118 -6.17 17.89 2.13
N GLY A 119 -6.99 16.89 2.47
CA GLY A 119 -8.39 16.77 2.02
C GLY A 119 -8.56 16.27 0.58
N ARG A 120 -7.50 15.76 -0.05
CA ARG A 120 -7.57 15.24 -1.41
C ARG A 120 -8.10 13.81 -1.43
N THR A 121 -8.83 13.51 -2.50
CA THR A 121 -9.43 12.19 -2.73
C THR A 121 -9.09 11.73 -4.14
N TYR A 122 -8.64 10.49 -4.27
CA TYR A 122 -8.33 9.86 -5.55
C TYR A 122 -9.21 8.62 -5.73
N SER A 123 -9.62 8.34 -6.97
CA SER A 123 -10.37 7.13 -7.30
C SER A 123 -9.68 6.35 -8.42
N THR A 124 -9.71 5.03 -8.30
CA THR A 124 -9.32 4.07 -9.32
C THR A 124 -10.49 3.25 -9.85
N SER A 125 -11.72 3.59 -9.43
CA SER A 125 -12.93 2.97 -9.96
C SER A 125 -13.13 3.29 -11.44
N ALA A 126 -13.58 2.29 -12.21
CA ALA A 126 -14.10 2.57 -13.53
C ALA A 126 -15.33 3.48 -13.38
N ASP A 127 -15.33 4.64 -14.06
CA ASP A 127 -16.56 5.42 -14.25
C ASP A 127 -17.49 4.59 -15.13
N SER A 128 -18.37 3.84 -14.49
CA SER A 128 -19.50 3.23 -15.17
C SER A 128 -20.74 3.63 -14.43
N HIS A 129 -21.64 4.31 -15.14
CA HIS A 129 -23.05 4.47 -14.80
C HIS A 129 -23.57 3.26 -14.02
N LEU A 130 -23.68 3.38 -12.70
CA LEU A 130 -24.19 2.33 -11.84
C LEU A 130 -25.51 2.83 -11.26
N ASP A 131 -26.59 2.53 -11.98
CA ASP A 131 -27.95 2.44 -11.42
C ASP A 131 -28.05 1.26 -10.41
N GLU A 132 -26.93 0.59 -10.10
CA GLU A 132 -26.82 -0.51 -9.16
C GLU A 132 -26.48 -0.02 -7.74
N GLN A 133 -27.04 -0.70 -6.75
CA GLN A 133 -26.75 -0.45 -5.34
C GLN A 133 -25.28 -0.76 -5.02
N LEU A 134 -24.50 0.28 -4.74
CA LEU A 134 -23.10 0.18 -4.36
C LEU A 134 -22.95 -0.02 -2.85
N SER A 135 -21.94 -0.80 -2.48
CA SER A 135 -21.49 -0.96 -1.10
C SER A 135 -20.01 -0.58 -0.99
N THR A 136 -19.59 -0.20 0.21
CA THR A 136 -18.21 0.19 0.49
C THR A 136 -17.64 -0.63 1.62
N HIS A 137 -16.37 -1.02 1.49
CA HIS A 137 -15.62 -1.71 2.54
C HIS A 137 -14.34 -0.94 2.86
N THR A 138 -14.10 -0.64 4.15
CA THR A 138 -12.90 0.10 4.56
C THR A 138 -11.74 -0.86 4.72
N ILE A 139 -10.71 -0.69 3.90
CA ILE A 139 -9.45 -1.47 3.96
C ILE A 139 -8.50 -0.86 4.98
N PHE A 140 -8.37 0.47 4.96
CA PHE A 140 -7.47 1.19 5.85
C PHE A 140 -8.12 2.48 6.36
N SER A 141 -7.90 2.81 7.63
CA SER A 141 -8.19 4.10 8.24
C SER A 141 -7.06 4.46 9.20
N ALA A 142 -6.47 5.64 9.04
CA ALA A 142 -5.41 6.11 9.92
C ALA A 142 -5.86 6.16 11.38
N GLU A 143 -7.10 6.55 11.64
CA GLU A 143 -7.68 6.63 12.98
C GLU A 143 -7.80 5.27 13.68
N LEU A 144 -7.97 4.19 12.91
CA LEU A 144 -8.16 2.84 13.43
C LEU A 144 -6.85 2.05 13.47
N HIS A 145 -6.00 2.25 12.46
CA HIS A 145 -4.87 1.37 12.20
C HIS A 145 -3.51 1.96 12.55
N LEU A 146 -3.39 3.29 12.66
CA LEU A 146 -2.17 3.95 13.13
C LEU A 146 -2.28 4.27 14.63
N PRO A 147 -1.13 4.31 15.35
CA PRO A 147 -1.11 4.83 16.72
C PRO A 147 -1.52 6.30 16.75
N ARG A 148 -2.09 6.72 17.89
CA ARG A 148 -2.50 8.12 18.14
C ARG A 148 -1.36 8.99 18.60
#